data_AF-A0A0D3EM00-F1
#
_entry.id   AF-A0A0D3EM00-F1
#
_cell.length_a   1.000
_cell.length_b   1.000
_cell.length_c   1.000
_cell.angle_alpha   90.00
_cell.angle_beta   90.00
_cell.angle_gamma   90.00
#
_symmetry.space_group_name_H-M   'P 1'
#
loop_
_entity.id
_entity.type
_entity.pdbx_description
1 polymer ?
#
loop_
_entity_poly.entity_id
_entity_poly.type
_entity_poly.pdbx_seq_one_letter_code
_entity_poly.pdbx_strand_id
1 'polypeptide(L)'
;MGMSKVIRADQKRFFFDLGSNNRGHYLRISEVAGADRSSIILPLSGLKQFHEMVGHFVDIMKDRLEGMTGANVRTVESSQR
;
A
#
# COMPACT_ATOMS: atom_id res chain seq x y z
N MET A 1 -7.03 -17.68 3.70
CA MET A 1 -6.53 -16.60 4.58
C MET A 1 -6.01 -15.49 3.69
N GLY A 2 -6.73 -14.38 3.58
CA GLY A 2 -6.24 -13.22 2.81
C GLY A 2 -5.02 -12.65 3.52
N MET A 3 -3.91 -12.49 2.82
CA MET A 3 -2.76 -11.77 3.37
C MET A 3 -3.09 -10.29 3.42
N SER A 4 -2.97 -9.69 4.61
CA SER A 4 -3.08 -8.25 4.80
C SER A 4 -1.76 -7.73 5.35
N LYS A 5 -1.33 -6.56 4.88
CA LYS A 5 -0.21 -5.80 5.45
C LYS A 5 -0.66 -4.37 5.69
N VAL A 6 -0.13 -3.76 6.75
CA VAL A 6 -0.44 -2.37 7.10
C VAL A 6 0.83 -1.55 7.17
N ILE A 7 0.81 -0.40 6.50
CA ILE A 7 1.83 0.63 6.61
C ILE A 7 1.21 1.82 7.31
N ARG A 8 1.84 2.32 8.36
CA ARG A 8 1.55 3.65 8.91
C ARG A 8 2.51 4.65 8.28
N ALA A 9 2.02 5.78 7.82
CA ALA A 9 2.83 6.91 7.39
C ALA A 9 2.12 8.18 7.84
N ASP A 10 2.81 9.02 8.61
CA ASP A 10 2.24 10.15 9.33
C ASP A 10 0.99 9.75 10.14
N GLN A 11 -0.13 10.47 9.97
CA GLN A 11 -1.40 10.19 10.63
C GLN A 11 -2.28 9.19 9.84
N LYS A 12 -1.73 8.57 8.79
CA LYS A 12 -2.46 7.69 7.86
C LYS A 12 -2.09 6.23 8.05
N ARG A 13 -3.07 5.35 7.81
CA ARG A 13 -2.87 3.90 7.71
C ARG A 13 -3.22 3.45 6.29
N PHE A 14 -2.30 2.75 5.65
CA PHE A 14 -2.49 2.10 4.37
C PHE A 14 -2.61 0.59 4.58
N PHE A 15 -3.72 0.01 4.16
CA PHE A 15 -4.00 -1.43 4.24
C PHE A 15 -3.85 -2.04 2.84
N PHE A 16 -3.13 -3.15 2.74
CA PHE A 16 -2.87 -3.89 1.51
C PHE A 16 -3.45 -5.29 1.66
N ASP A 17 -4.65 -5.51 1.12
CA ASP A 17 -5.39 -6.76 1.26
C ASP A 17 -5.40 -7.56 -0.04
N LEU A 18 -4.89 -8.80 -0.03
CA LEU A 18 -5.11 -9.74 -1.12
C LEU A 18 -6.51 -10.35 -1.04
N GLY A 19 -7.28 -10.19 -2.11
CA GLY A 19 -8.64 -10.71 -2.23
C GLY A 19 -8.84 -11.53 -3.50
N SER A 20 -10.02 -12.16 -3.60
CA SER A 20 -10.47 -12.91 -4.76
C SER A 20 -11.98 -12.75 -4.94
N ASN A 21 -12.43 -12.76 -6.19
CA ASN A 21 -13.85 -12.88 -6.56
C ASN A 21 -13.96 -13.64 -7.90
N ASN A 22 -15.18 -13.75 -8.46
CA ASN A 22 -15.42 -14.49 -9.71
C ASN A 22 -14.67 -13.92 -10.93
N ARG A 23 -14.15 -12.69 -10.86
CA ARG A 23 -13.35 -12.04 -11.93
C ARG A 23 -11.85 -12.28 -11.76
N GLY A 24 -11.43 -12.93 -10.66
CA GLY A 24 -10.04 -13.25 -10.34
C GLY A 24 -9.55 -12.61 -9.05
N HIS A 25 -8.22 -12.62 -8.89
CA HIS A 25 -7.53 -12.09 -7.73
C HIS A 25 -7.24 -10.59 -7.87
N TYR A 26 -7.22 -9.89 -6.74
CA TYR A 26 -6.93 -8.46 -6.69
C TYR A 26 -6.19 -8.08 -5.41
N LEU A 27 -5.49 -6.94 -5.47
CA LEU A 27 -4.96 -6.23 -4.32
C LEU A 27 -5.87 -5.02 -4.05
N ARG A 28 -6.43 -4.92 -2.85
CA ARG A 28 -7.12 -3.71 -2.39
C ARG A 28 -6.16 -2.88 -1.55
N ILE A 29 -5.99 -1.61 -1.92
CA ILE A 29 -5.20 -0.64 -1.15
C ILE A 29 -6.18 0.34 -0.54
N SER A 30 -6.30 0.35 0.79
CA SER A 30 -7.17 1.30 1.52
C SER A 30 -6.33 2.34 2.24
N GLU A 31 -6.63 3.62 2.07
CA GLU A 31 -6.13 4.70 2.92
C GLU A 31 -7.15 4.99 4.02
N VAL A 32 -6.69 5.14 5.26
CA VAL A 32 -7.50 5.56 6.41
C VAL A 32 -6.82 6.75 7.11
N ALA A 33 -7.52 7.87 7.20
CA ALA A 33 -7.09 9.10 7.86
C ALA A 33 -8.20 9.59 8.82
N GLY A 34 -8.03 9.35 10.12
CA GLY A 34 -9.11 9.60 11.09
C GLY A 34 -10.34 8.73 10.81
N ALA A 35 -11.48 9.39 10.52
CA ALA A 35 -12.73 8.75 10.13
C ALA A 35 -12.84 8.47 8.62
N ASP A 36 -12.04 9.15 7.80
CA ASP A 36 -12.10 9.04 6.35
C ASP A 36 -11.41 7.77 5.86
N ARG A 37 -12.05 7.11 4.89
CA ARG A 37 -11.53 5.91 4.24
C ARG A 37 -11.80 5.94 2.75
N SER A 38 -10.73 5.78 1.96
CA SER A 38 -10.78 5.60 0.51
C SER A 38 -10.09 4.30 0.12
N SER A 39 -10.38 3.76 -1.07
CA SER A 39 -9.75 2.52 -1.54
C SER A 39 -9.67 2.45 -3.04
N ILE A 40 -8.60 1.82 -3.54
CA ILE A 40 -8.48 1.38 -4.92
C ILE A 40 -8.37 -0.15 -4.97
N ILE A 41 -8.80 -0.74 -6.08
CA ILE A 41 -8.69 -2.17 -6.36
C ILE A 41 -7.83 -2.35 -7.60
N LEU A 42 -6.73 -3.08 -7.45
CA LEU A 42 -5.79 -3.42 -8.51
C LEU A 42 -5.96 -4.91 -8.86
N PRO A 43 -6.42 -5.26 -10.07
CA PRO A 43 -6.34 -6.64 -10.54
C PRO A 43 -4.90 -7.14 -10.49
N LEU A 44 -4.66 -8.39 -10.06
CA LEU A 44 -3.28 -8.89 -9.91
C LEU A 44 -2.50 -8.93 -11.23
N SER A 45 -3.18 -8.99 -12.37
CA SER A 45 -2.54 -8.89 -13.69
C SER A 45 -1.79 -7.56 -13.90
N GLY A 46 -2.17 -6.49 -13.22
CA GLY A 46 -1.51 -5.18 -13.27
C GLY A 46 -0.44 -4.96 -12.20
N LEU A 47 -0.24 -5.90 -11.27
CA LEU A 47 0.61 -5.67 -10.09
C LEU A 47 2.07 -5.38 -10.44
N LYS A 48 2.62 -6.10 -11.43
CA LYS A 48 4.02 -5.91 -11.86
C LYS A 48 4.26 -4.50 -12.42
N GLN A 49 3.40 -4.05 -13.33
CA GLN A 49 3.48 -2.72 -13.93
C GLN A 49 3.28 -1.61 -12.88
N PHE A 50 2.36 -1.82 -11.94
CA PHE A 50 2.16 -0.88 -10.83
C PHE A 50 3.41 -0.76 -9.96
N HIS A 51 4.05 -1.87 -9.62
CA HIS A 51 5.32 -1.89 -8.89
C HIS A 51 6.43 -1.17 -9.65
N GLU A 52 6.61 -1.46 -10.95
CA GLU A 52 7.60 -0.80 -11.81
C GLU A 52 7.39 0.71 -11.84
N MET A 53 6.14 1.18 -11.92
CA MET A 53 5.84 2.61 -11.93
C MET A 53 6.13 3.29 -10.59
N VAL A 54 5.75 2.66 -9.47
CA VAL A 54 6.10 3.17 -8.14
C VAL A 54 7.62 3.21 -7.96
N GLY A 55 8.32 2.16 -8.38
CA GLY A 55 9.78 2.08 -8.34
C GLY A 55 10.45 3.19 -9.15
N HIS A 56 9.95 3.47 -10.35
CA HIS A 56 10.44 4.59 -11.16
C HIS A 56 10.35 5.94 -10.42
N PHE A 57 9.23 6.20 -9.73
CA PHE A 57 9.09 7.42 -8.92
C PHE A 57 10.04 7.46 -7.71
N VAL A 58 10.34 6.31 -7.10
CA VAL A 58 11.34 6.22 -6.03
C VAL A 58 12.72 6.58 -6.56
N ASP A 59 13.10 6.03 -7.72
CA ASP A 59 14.43 6.25 -8.31
C ASP A 59 14.65 7.73 -8.67
N ILE A 60 13.68 8.38 -9.33
CA ILE A 60 13.83 9.78 -9.74
C ILE A 60 13.76 10.76 -8.56
N MET A 61 13.11 10.37 -7.45
CA MET A 61 12.98 11.20 -6.25
C MET A 61 14.04 10.87 -5.17
N LYS A 62 15.01 10.02 -5.48
CA LYS A 62 15.99 9.51 -4.51
C LYS A 62 16.66 10.62 -3.69
N ASP A 63 17.18 11.66 -4.34
CA ASP A 63 17.85 12.79 -3.68
C ASP A 63 16.94 13.53 -2.68
N ARG A 64 15.63 13.57 -2.96
CA ARG A 64 14.64 14.19 -2.05
C ARG A 64 14.27 13.26 -0.91
N LEU A 65 14.20 11.96 -1.17
CA LEU A 65 13.86 10.94 -0.18
C LEU A 65 14.96 10.79 0.89
N GLU A 66 16.24 10.90 0.51
CA GLU A 66 17.37 10.83 1.44
C GLU A 66 17.33 11.96 2.50
N GLY A 67 16.76 13.13 2.17
CA GLY A 67 16.51 14.22 3.11
C GLY A 67 15.26 14.07 3.99
N MET A 68 14.40 13.07 3.72
CA MET A 68 13.10 12.86 4.39
C MET A 68 13.11 11.72 5.41
N THR A 69 14.28 11.24 5.82
CA THR A 69 14.51 10.04 6.66
C THR A 69 13.84 10.03 8.05
N GLY A 70 13.00 11.03 8.38
CA GLY A 70 12.14 11.06 9.57
C GLY A 70 10.68 10.68 9.36
N ALA A 71 10.23 10.31 8.15
CA ALA A 71 8.84 9.90 7.94
C ALA A 71 8.54 8.64 8.79
N ASN A 72 7.55 8.73 9.68
CA ASN A 72 7.18 7.72 10.68
C ASN A 72 6.58 6.45 10.04
N VAL A 73 7.32 5.80 9.15
CA VAL A 73 6.87 4.63 8.42
C VAL A 73 7.10 3.39 9.26
N ARG A 74 6.02 2.75 9.70
CA ARG A 74 6.08 1.48 10.44
C ARG A 74 5.21 0.43 9.76
N THR A 75 5.84 -0.66 9.36
CA THR A 75 5.12 -1.88 8.95
C THR A 75 4.53 -2.52 10.19
N VAL A 76 3.23 -2.74 10.19
CA VAL A 76 2.53 -3.41 11.28
C VAL A 76 1.94 -4.70 10.72
N GLU A 77 2.26 -5.82 11.35
CA GLU A 77 1.61 -7.07 11.02
C GLU A 77 0.14 -6.96 11.42
N SER A 78 -0.76 -7.28 10.49
CA SER A 78 -2.17 -7.38 10.80
C SER A 78 -2.36 -8.59 11.73
N SER A 79 -2.47 -8.35 13.03
CA SER A 79 -2.93 -9.37 13.98
C SER A 79 -4.29 -9.87 13.50
N GLN A 80 -4.36 -11.16 13.20
CA GLN A 80 -5.57 -11.85 12.77
C GLN A 80 -6.71 -11.52 13.75
N ARG A 81 -7.79 -10.93 13.24
CA ARG A 81 -9.10 -10.93 13.90
C ARG A 81 -9.94 -12.05 13.32
#